data_AF-A0A101UTC1-F1
#
_entry.id   AF-A0A101UTC1-F1
#
_cell.length_a   1.000
_cell.length_b   1.000
_cell.length_c   1.000
_cell.angle_alpha   90.00
_cell.angle_beta   90.00
_cell.angle_gamma   90.00
#
_symmetry.space_group_name_H-M   'P 1'
#
loop_
_entity.id
_entity.type
_entity.pdbx_description
1 polymer ?
#
loop_
_entity_poly.entity_id
_entity_poly.type
_entity_poly.pdbx_seq_one_letter_code
_entity_poly.pdbx_strand_id
1 'polypeptide(L)'
;MDVLSRFRVEFYECFYARADALFELTDAVLCAGGPVKTLVELSLAVEHRRGHGALYATLDQGWVEPTRLRRALAGLPLPRAADVRIVLAVDVSNWLRPDAPTSDDRLFCHVYGRGDRKTDQLVPGWPYSFVGALETGRTSGGSRCWTPCAWASQTTRPPSPPPNCAMSSSD
;
A
#
# COMPACT_ATOMS: atom_id res chain seq x y z
N MET A 1 -28.08 7.84 0.62
CA MET A 1 -26.64 7.96 0.91
C MET A 1 -25.91 7.68 -0.39
N ASP A 2 -25.09 8.63 -0.85
CA ASP A 2 -24.25 8.42 -2.04
C ASP A 2 -23.16 7.37 -1.77
N VAL A 3 -22.61 6.75 -2.82
CA VAL A 3 -21.57 5.70 -2.72
C VAL A 3 -20.36 6.22 -1.95
N LEU A 4 -19.95 7.47 -2.21
CA LEU A 4 -18.81 8.08 -1.53
C LEU A 4 -19.09 8.32 -0.04
N SER A 5 -20.30 8.77 0.31
CA SER A 5 -20.68 9.01 1.71
C SER A 5 -20.63 7.72 2.52
N ARG A 6 -21.17 6.62 1.99
CA ARG A 6 -21.11 5.30 2.64
C ARG A 6 -19.66 4.82 2.79
N PHE A 7 -18.86 4.93 1.72
CA PHE A 7 -17.46 4.54 1.77
C PHE A 7 -16.67 5.32 2.83
N ARG A 8 -16.86 6.64 2.93
CA ARG A 8 -16.17 7.46 3.94
C ARG A 8 -16.50 7.01 5.37
N VAL A 9 -17.73 6.60 5.64
CA VAL A 9 -18.13 6.03 6.95
C VAL A 9 -17.41 4.70 7.18
N GLU A 10 -17.50 3.76 6.24
CA GLU A 10 -16.85 2.45 6.37
C GLU A 10 -15.33 2.57 6.50
N PHE A 11 -14.71 3.51 5.77
CA PHE A 11 -13.30 3.83 5.83
C PHE A 11 -12.89 4.37 7.20
N TYR A 12 -13.65 5.34 7.75
CA TYR A 12 -13.39 5.87 9.09
C TYR A 12 -13.47 4.78 10.16
N GLU A 13 -14.44 3.86 10.04
CA GLU A 13 -14.58 2.73 10.97
C GLU A 13 -13.44 1.68 10.86
N CYS A 14 -12.56 1.78 9.85
CA CYS A 14 -11.35 0.96 9.77
C CYS A 14 -10.26 1.44 10.74
N PHE A 15 -10.35 2.66 11.26
CA PHE A 15 -9.35 3.21 12.16
C PHE A 15 -9.69 2.92 13.63
N TYR A 16 -8.78 2.26 14.33
CA TYR A 16 -8.96 1.89 15.74
C TYR A 16 -8.16 2.80 16.68
N ALA A 17 -7.10 3.44 16.19
CA ALA A 17 -6.34 4.44 16.94
C ALA A 17 -6.08 5.67 16.07
N ARG A 18 -6.19 6.86 16.67
CA ARG A 18 -6.00 8.17 16.01
C ARG A 18 -6.89 8.39 14.77
N ALA A 19 -8.13 7.87 14.78
CA ALA A 19 -9.04 7.84 13.64
C ALA A 19 -9.21 9.20 12.94
N ASP A 20 -9.54 10.26 13.70
CA ASP A 20 -9.71 11.60 13.12
C ASP A 20 -8.45 12.10 12.39
N ALA A 21 -7.27 11.86 12.97
CA ALA A 21 -6.02 12.34 12.41
C ALA A 21 -5.58 11.50 11.20
N LEU A 22 -5.81 10.18 11.20
CA LEU A 22 -5.58 9.32 10.05
C LEU A 22 -6.54 9.64 8.90
N PHE A 23 -7.79 9.93 9.23
CA PHE A 23 -8.79 10.32 8.25
C PHE A 23 -8.44 11.66 7.60
N GLU A 24 -8.13 12.69 8.41
CA GLU A 24 -7.67 13.99 7.90
C GLU A 24 -6.37 13.87 7.08
N LEU A 25 -5.41 13.05 7.53
CA LEU A 25 -4.18 12.82 6.78
C LEU A 25 -4.46 12.14 5.43
N THR A 26 -5.39 11.18 5.39
CA THR A 26 -5.79 10.54 4.14
C THR A 26 -6.44 11.56 3.19
N ASP A 27 -7.36 12.38 3.69
CA ASP A 27 -8.03 13.42 2.90
C ASP A 27 -7.01 14.42 2.35
N ALA A 28 -6.01 14.82 3.15
CA ALA A 28 -4.91 15.69 2.72
C ALA A 28 -4.03 15.05 1.62
N VAL A 29 -3.74 13.75 1.70
CA VAL A 29 -3.00 13.03 0.65
C VAL A 29 -3.80 12.98 -0.66
N LEU A 30 -5.10 12.70 -0.57
CA LEU A 30 -5.98 12.59 -1.74
C LEU A 30 -6.27 13.94 -2.39
N CYS A 31 -6.29 15.02 -1.61
CA CYS A 31 -6.54 16.38 -2.10
C CYS A 31 -5.25 17.13 -2.48
N ALA A 32 -4.08 16.53 -2.28
CA ALA A 32 -2.82 17.11 -2.73
C ALA A 32 -2.85 17.30 -4.27
N GLY A 33 -2.48 18.49 -4.74
CA GLY A 33 -2.48 18.84 -6.17
C GLY A 33 -1.47 18.07 -7.04
N GLY A 34 -0.79 17.07 -6.48
CA GLY A 34 0.19 16.24 -7.16
C GLY A 34 0.85 15.25 -6.20
N PRO A 35 1.90 14.54 -6.67
CA PRO A 35 2.64 13.60 -5.83
C PRO A 35 3.18 14.29 -4.58
N VAL A 36 2.90 13.72 -3.40
CA VAL A 36 3.42 14.21 -2.13
C VAL A 36 4.93 14.01 -2.09
N LYS A 37 5.68 15.11 -2.08
CA LYS A 37 7.16 15.09 -2.04
C LYS A 37 7.70 15.16 -0.63
N THR A 38 7.01 15.88 0.25
CA THR A 38 7.37 15.99 1.65
C THR A 38 6.13 15.72 2.50
N LEU A 39 6.31 14.87 3.50
CA LEU A 39 5.22 14.46 4.38
C LEU A 39 4.73 15.63 5.25
N VAL A 40 5.67 16.47 5.70
CA VAL A 40 5.37 17.60 6.58
C VAL A 40 4.52 18.68 5.90
N GLU A 41 4.65 18.87 4.58
CA GLU A 41 3.81 19.81 3.82
C GLU A 41 2.32 19.48 3.92
N LEU A 42 1.95 18.21 4.12
CA LEU A 42 0.55 17.83 4.32
C LEU A 42 -0.06 18.47 5.57
N SER A 43 0.75 18.87 6.55
CA SER A 43 0.25 19.62 7.72
C SER A 43 -0.21 21.03 7.40
N LEU A 44 0.06 21.52 6.17
CA LEU A 44 -0.41 22.80 5.65
C LEU A 44 -1.67 22.66 4.77
N ALA A 45 -2.08 21.43 4.46
CA ALA A 45 -3.29 21.17 3.69
C ALA A 45 -4.53 21.59 4.50
N VAL A 46 -5.55 22.14 3.83
CA VAL A 46 -6.78 22.62 4.49
C VAL A 46 -7.52 21.46 5.18
N GLU A 47 -7.37 20.26 4.62
CA GLU A 47 -7.94 19.02 5.10
C GLU A 47 -7.26 18.51 6.39
N HIS A 48 -6.01 18.89 6.64
CA HIS A 48 -5.27 18.48 7.84
C HIS A 48 -5.29 19.59 8.91
N ARG A 49 -6.18 19.45 9.89
CA ARG A 49 -6.45 20.52 10.88
C ARG A 49 -5.48 20.52 12.07
N ARG A 50 -4.44 19.69 12.03
CA ARG A 50 -3.50 19.44 13.13
C ARG A 50 -2.08 19.84 12.73
N GLY A 51 -1.23 20.13 13.72
CA GLY A 51 0.17 20.49 13.45
C GLY A 51 1.03 19.28 13.06
N HIS A 52 2.23 19.53 12.51
CA HIS A 52 3.16 18.49 12.07
C HIS A 52 3.51 17.44 13.14
N GLY A 53 3.59 17.82 14.43
CA GLY A 53 3.87 16.87 15.52
C GLY A 53 2.76 15.83 15.67
N ALA A 54 1.50 16.24 15.48
CA ALA A 54 0.36 15.34 15.49
C ALA A 54 0.35 14.43 14.25
N LEU A 55 0.81 14.93 13.10
CA LEU A 55 0.98 14.13 11.88
C LEU A 55 1.91 12.94 12.14
N TYR A 56 3.13 13.19 12.65
CA TYR A 56 4.08 12.12 12.93
C TYR A 56 3.59 11.18 14.04
N ALA A 57 3.02 11.72 15.12
CA ALA A 57 2.43 10.89 16.18
C ALA A 57 1.28 10.00 15.68
N THR A 58 0.54 10.47 14.67
CA THR A 58 -0.55 9.70 14.05
C THR A 58 -0.03 8.54 13.21
N LEU A 59 1.08 8.71 12.50
CA LEU A 59 1.70 7.61 11.74
C LEU A 59 2.37 6.58 12.65
N ASP A 60 2.93 7.02 13.76
CA ASP A 60 3.59 6.15 14.75
C ASP A 60 2.58 5.35 15.60
N GLN A 61 1.52 6.02 16.06
CA GLN A 61 0.56 5.45 17.02
C GLN A 61 -0.81 5.12 16.42
N GLY A 62 -0.98 5.37 15.12
CA GLY A 62 -2.23 5.08 14.40
C GLY A 62 -2.39 3.60 14.14
N TRP A 63 -3.64 3.14 14.09
CA TRP A 63 -3.94 1.77 13.70
C TRP A 63 -5.13 1.73 12.77
N VAL A 64 -4.94 1.07 11.63
CA VAL A 64 -5.97 0.77 10.63
C VAL A 64 -6.11 -0.74 10.54
N GLU A 65 -7.33 -1.26 10.63
CA GLU A 65 -7.61 -2.69 10.48
C GLU A 65 -7.56 -3.07 8.99
N PRO A 66 -6.48 -3.72 8.51
CA PRO A 66 -6.26 -3.87 7.07
C PRO A 66 -7.31 -4.77 6.41
N THR A 67 -7.88 -5.72 7.16
CA THR A 67 -8.91 -6.62 6.64
C THR A 67 -10.24 -5.89 6.40
N ARG A 68 -10.60 -4.97 7.30
CA ARG A 68 -11.82 -4.16 7.17
C ARG A 68 -11.68 -3.18 6.02
N LEU A 69 -10.53 -2.49 5.93
CA LEU A 69 -10.24 -1.56 4.84
C LEU A 69 -10.35 -2.25 3.48
N ARG A 70 -9.72 -3.41 3.36
CA ARG A 70 -9.75 -4.25 2.17
C ARG A 70 -11.18 -4.66 1.77
N ARG A 71 -12.03 -5.02 2.75
CA ARG A 71 -13.45 -5.34 2.49
C ARG A 71 -14.23 -4.11 2.01
N ALA A 72 -14.01 -2.95 2.62
CA ALA A 72 -14.67 -1.71 2.22
C ALA A 72 -14.29 -1.33 0.77
N LEU A 73 -13.01 -1.44 0.41
CA LEU A 73 -12.54 -1.20 -0.96
C LEU A 73 -13.10 -2.20 -1.97
N ALA A 74 -13.14 -3.50 -1.62
CA ALA A 74 -13.69 -4.53 -2.49
C ALA A 74 -15.22 -4.44 -2.67
N GLY A 75 -15.92 -3.75 -1.77
CA GLY A 75 -17.36 -3.49 -1.86
C GLY A 75 -17.74 -2.32 -2.78
N LEU A 76 -16.76 -1.57 -3.29
CA LEU A 76 -17.00 -0.48 -4.23
C LEU A 76 -17.42 -1.01 -5.62
N PRO A 77 -18.26 -0.27 -6.36
CA PRO A 77 -18.56 -0.62 -7.74
C PRO A 77 -17.28 -0.70 -8.58
N LEU A 78 -17.03 -1.85 -9.20
CA LEU A 78 -15.85 -2.04 -10.03
C LEU A 78 -16.06 -1.43 -11.43
N PRO A 79 -15.05 -0.77 -12.00
CA PRO A 79 -15.08 -0.34 -13.40
C PRO A 79 -15.26 -1.55 -14.32
N ARG A 80 -15.98 -1.33 -15.42
CA ARG A 80 -16.18 -2.34 -16.46
C ARG A 80 -15.43 -1.90 -17.72
N ALA A 81 -14.67 -2.83 -18.29
CA ALA A 81 -14.07 -2.68 -19.59
C ALA A 81 -15.13 -2.81 -20.70
N ALA A 82 -14.70 -2.67 -21.95
CA ALA A 82 -15.50 -2.91 -23.14
C ALA A 82 -16.23 -4.27 -23.02
N ASP A 83 -17.47 -4.28 -23.50
CA ASP A 83 -18.36 -5.43 -23.44
C ASP A 83 -18.80 -5.82 -22.01
N VAL A 84 -18.81 -4.87 -21.07
CA VAL A 84 -19.36 -5.05 -19.69
C VAL A 84 -18.53 -6.04 -18.84
N ARG A 85 -17.32 -6.39 -19.29
CA ARG A 85 -16.41 -7.32 -18.61
C ARG A 85 -15.63 -6.63 -17.49
N ILE A 86 -15.29 -7.38 -16.45
CA ILE A 86 -14.33 -6.92 -15.42
C ILE A 86 -12.95 -7.41 -15.85
N VAL A 87 -11.99 -6.48 -15.94
CA VAL A 87 -10.57 -6.80 -16.20
C VAL A 87 -9.77 -6.44 -14.97
N LEU A 88 -8.98 -7.39 -14.47
CA LEU A 88 -8.15 -7.21 -13.28
C LEU A 88 -6.68 -7.22 -13.68
N ALA A 89 -5.95 -6.17 -13.33
CA ALA A 89 -4.49 -6.16 -13.32
C ALA A 89 -4.00 -6.68 -11.97
N VAL A 90 -3.00 -7.56 -12.01
CA VAL A 90 -2.30 -8.05 -10.82
C VAL A 90 -0.82 -7.81 -11.04
N ASP A 91 -0.18 -7.21 -10.05
CA ASP A 91 1.26 -6.95 -10.08
C ASP A 91 1.85 -7.03 -8.67
N VAL A 92 3.17 -7.19 -8.59
CA VAL A 92 3.94 -7.19 -7.36
C VAL A 92 5.01 -6.13 -7.48
N SER A 93 4.95 -5.13 -6.60
CA SER A 93 5.91 -4.04 -6.53
C SER A 93 6.78 -4.16 -5.29
N ASN A 94 8.09 -4.19 -5.49
CA ASN A 94 9.06 -4.32 -4.42
C ASN A 94 9.36 -2.96 -3.77
N TRP A 95 9.15 -2.87 -2.46
CA TRP A 95 9.54 -1.73 -1.65
C TRP A 95 10.88 -2.00 -0.98
N LEU A 96 11.96 -1.65 -1.67
CA LEU A 96 13.33 -1.93 -1.23
C LEU A 96 13.72 -1.04 -0.03
N ARG A 97 14.28 -1.63 1.01
CA ARG A 97 14.85 -0.93 2.18
C ARG A 97 16.09 -1.67 2.71
N PRO A 98 17.21 -1.62 1.96
CA PRO A 98 18.46 -2.24 2.39
C PRO A 98 18.96 -1.61 3.71
N ASP A 99 18.80 -0.30 3.88
CA ASP A 99 19.35 0.46 5.01
C ASP A 99 18.46 0.47 6.27
N ALA A 100 17.43 -0.37 6.33
CA ALA A 100 16.50 -0.42 7.45
C ALA A 100 16.62 -1.73 8.25
N PRO A 101 17.81 -2.10 8.77
CA PRO A 101 18.09 -3.44 9.31
C PRO A 101 17.14 -3.89 10.43
N THR A 102 16.60 -2.94 11.18
CA THR A 102 15.70 -3.15 12.33
C THR A 102 14.23 -3.18 11.97
N SER A 103 13.87 -2.96 10.69
CA SER A 103 12.47 -3.06 10.27
C SER A 103 12.04 -4.51 10.14
N ASP A 104 10.95 -4.84 10.81
CA ASP A 104 10.37 -6.18 10.88
C ASP A 104 9.80 -6.65 9.53
N ASP A 105 9.65 -7.97 9.41
CA ASP A 105 9.00 -8.67 8.28
C ASP A 105 9.53 -8.34 6.88
N ARG A 106 10.76 -7.83 6.78
CA ARG A 106 11.45 -7.69 5.49
C ARG A 106 11.76 -9.06 4.91
N LEU A 107 11.52 -9.19 3.61
CA LEU A 107 11.85 -10.33 2.78
C LEU A 107 12.96 -9.95 1.79
N PHE A 108 13.52 -10.96 1.11
CA PHE A 108 14.42 -10.72 -0.01
C PHE A 108 13.62 -10.52 -1.30
N CYS A 109 13.63 -9.29 -1.80
CA CYS A 109 13.00 -8.93 -3.06
C CYS A 109 13.95 -9.24 -4.23
N HIS A 110 13.45 -9.94 -5.24
CA HIS A 110 14.19 -10.15 -6.49
C HIS A 110 14.19 -8.86 -7.31
N VAL A 111 15.38 -8.38 -7.66
CA VAL A 111 15.60 -7.19 -8.47
C VAL A 111 16.39 -7.61 -9.70
N TYR A 112 15.74 -7.52 -10.86
CA TYR A 112 16.39 -7.73 -12.14
C TYR A 112 17.51 -6.70 -12.35
N GLY A 113 18.66 -7.16 -12.82
CA GLY A 113 19.75 -6.26 -13.22
C GLY A 113 19.28 -5.29 -14.31
N ARG A 114 19.32 -3.98 -14.06
CA ARG A 114 19.19 -2.94 -15.10
C ARG A 114 20.54 -2.25 -15.31
N GLY A 115 20.94 -2.07 -16.57
CA GLY A 115 22.20 -1.40 -16.95
C GLY A 115 23.44 -2.28 -16.77
N ASP A 116 24.55 -1.71 -16.29
CA ASP A 116 25.87 -2.38 -16.11
C ASP A 116 25.88 -3.53 -15.08
N ARG A 117 24.77 -3.78 -14.38
CA ARG A 117 24.65 -4.89 -13.44
C ARG A 117 24.29 -6.17 -14.20
N LYS A 118 25.28 -7.07 -14.33
CA LYS A 118 25.21 -8.33 -15.09
C LYS A 118 24.37 -9.45 -14.44
N THR A 119 23.93 -9.30 -13.19
CA THR A 119 23.20 -10.34 -12.45
C THR A 119 22.05 -9.79 -11.62
N ASP A 120 20.99 -10.60 -11.54
CA ASP A 120 19.86 -10.40 -10.64
C ASP A 120 20.33 -10.40 -9.18
N GLN A 121 19.66 -9.60 -8.35
CA GLN A 121 20.02 -9.41 -6.95
C GLN A 121 18.83 -9.66 -6.03
N LEU A 122 19.14 -10.15 -4.84
CA LEU A 122 18.20 -10.25 -3.73
C LEU A 122 18.46 -9.08 -2.79
N VAL A 123 17.52 -8.13 -2.73
CA VAL A 123 17.63 -6.91 -1.92
C VAL A 123 16.58 -6.94 -0.81
N PRO A 124 16.95 -6.71 0.48
CA PRO A 124 15.98 -6.64 1.57
C PRO A 124 14.90 -5.57 1.35
N GLY A 125 13.63 -5.92 1.56
CA GLY A 125 12.48 -5.05 1.40
C GLY A 125 11.16 -5.77 1.61
N TRP A 126 10.05 -5.17 1.17
CA TRP A 126 8.73 -5.82 1.20
C TRP A 126 8.15 -5.92 -0.21
N PRO A 127 7.82 -7.14 -0.68
CA PRO A 127 7.05 -7.30 -1.91
C PRO A 127 5.56 -7.02 -1.62
N TYR A 128 5.00 -5.99 -2.24
CA TYR A 128 3.58 -5.67 -2.15
C TYR A 128 2.86 -6.16 -3.40
N SER A 129 1.96 -7.13 -3.24
CA SER A 129 1.04 -7.51 -4.31
C SER A 129 -0.14 -6.57 -4.34
N PHE A 130 -0.56 -6.12 -5.52
CA PHE A 130 -1.79 -5.36 -5.71
C PHE A 130 -2.64 -5.94 -6.83
N VAL A 131 -3.96 -5.85 -6.63
CA VAL A 131 -4.97 -6.08 -7.66
C VAL A 131 -5.65 -4.75 -7.96
N GLY A 132 -5.95 -4.46 -9.23
CA GLY A 132 -6.68 -3.28 -9.65
C GLY A 132 -7.66 -3.60 -10.78
N ALA A 133 -8.88 -3.08 -10.71
CA ALA A 133 -9.86 -3.23 -11.77
C ALA A 133 -9.68 -2.14 -12.84
N LEU A 134 -9.77 -2.51 -14.11
CA LEU A 134 -9.47 -1.66 -15.26
C LEU A 134 -10.73 -1.31 -16.05
N GLU A 135 -10.77 -0.07 -16.55
CA GLU A 135 -11.74 0.39 -17.55
C GLU A 135 -11.11 0.51 -18.94
N THR A 136 -11.94 0.59 -19.97
CA THR A 136 -11.47 0.81 -21.35
C THR A 136 -11.25 2.29 -21.63
N GLY A 137 -10.02 2.65 -21.94
CA GLY A 137 -9.61 4.02 -22.25
C GLY A 137 -8.15 4.28 -21.88
N ARG A 138 -7.63 5.44 -22.29
CA ARG A 138 -6.37 5.98 -21.75
C ARG A 138 -6.70 6.94 -20.64
N THR A 139 -6.57 6.53 -19.38
CA THR A 139 -6.53 7.47 -18.26
C THR A 139 -5.08 7.94 -18.09
N SER A 140 -4.70 9.01 -18.78
CA SER A 140 -3.37 9.61 -18.63
C SER A 140 -3.45 11.14 -18.59
N GLY A 141 -3.73 11.69 -17.40
CA GLY A 141 -3.07 12.90 -16.95
C GLY A 141 -1.68 12.52 -16.43
N GLY A 142 -0.66 13.34 -16.70
CA GLY A 142 0.76 13.01 -16.58
C GLY A 142 1.16 12.27 -15.30
N SER A 143 2.00 11.24 -15.47
CA SER A 143 2.47 10.27 -14.48
C SER A 143 1.45 9.19 -14.12
N ARG A 144 1.52 8.06 -14.84
CA ARG A 144 1.02 6.71 -14.52
C ARG A 144 0.10 6.65 -13.29
N CYS A 145 -1.16 7.04 -13.47
CA CYS A 145 -2.20 6.87 -12.46
C CYS A 145 -3.14 5.76 -12.93
N TRP A 146 -2.95 4.57 -12.37
CA TRP A 146 -4.02 3.59 -12.28
C TRP A 146 -5.01 4.13 -11.24
N THR A 147 -6.30 3.82 -11.38
CA THR A 147 -7.22 3.83 -10.22
C THR A 147 -7.16 2.42 -9.63
N PRO A 148 -6.19 2.08 -8.77
CA PRO A 148 -6.21 0.76 -8.16
C PRO A 148 -7.32 0.76 -7.10
N CYS A 149 -8.27 -0.18 -7.22
CA CYS A 149 -8.88 -0.75 -6.02
C CYS A 149 -7.79 -1.61 -5.35
N ALA A 150 -6.76 -0.97 -4.78
CA ALA A 150 -5.55 -1.64 -4.33
C ALA A 150 -5.87 -2.61 -3.19
N TRP A 151 -5.73 -3.90 -3.46
CA TRP A 151 -5.63 -4.90 -2.41
C TRP A 151 -4.16 -5.21 -2.17
N ALA A 152 -3.56 -4.64 -1.12
CA ALA A 152 -2.24 -5.05 -0.66
C ALA A 152 -2.36 -6.33 0.18
N SER A 153 -1.80 -7.44 -0.29
CA SER A 153 -1.43 -8.55 0.59
C SER A 153 0.06 -8.57 0.76
N GLN A 154 0.54 -8.46 2.00
CA GLN A 154 1.83 -9.04 2.34
C GLN A 154 1.69 -10.54 2.11
N THR A 155 2.55 -11.11 1.27
CA THR A 155 2.71 -12.56 1.20
C THR A 155 3.10 -13.02 2.61
N THR A 156 2.15 -13.63 3.33
CA THR A 156 2.44 -14.32 4.58
C THR A 156 3.58 -15.29 4.34
N ARG A 157 4.56 -15.30 5.26
CA ARG A 157 5.73 -16.19 5.26
C ARG A 157 5.35 -17.60 4.79
N PRO A 158 6.17 -18.30 3.98
CA PRO A 158 6.06 -19.76 3.93
C PRO A 158 6.22 -20.29 5.36
N PRO A 159 5.47 -21.34 5.75
CA PRO A 159 5.59 -21.91 7.09
C PRO A 159 7.06 -22.28 7.36
N SER A 160 7.54 -21.90 8.54
CA SER A 160 8.86 -22.28 9.03
C SER A 160 9.05 -23.80 8.87
N PRO A 161 10.17 -24.28 8.30
CA PRO A 161 10.46 -25.71 8.39
C PRO A 161 10.57 -26.11 9.87
N PRO A 162 10.13 -27.32 10.25
CA PRO A 162 10.18 -27.76 11.63
C PRO A 162 11.62 -27.72 12.17
N PRO A 163 11.82 -27.38 13.45
CA PRO A 163 13.14 -27.37 14.05
C PRO A 163 13.56 -28.83 14.27
N ASN A 164 14.25 -29.42 13.28
CA ASN A 164 15.23 -30.49 13.40
C ASN A 164 15.56 -31.08 12.01
N CYS A 165 16.34 -30.35 11.23
CA CYS A 165 17.29 -30.97 10.30
C CYS A 165 18.67 -30.38 10.62
N ALA A 166 19.22 -30.79 11.76
CA ALA A 166 20.66 -30.74 11.93
C ALA A 166 21.26 -31.68 10.88
N MET A 167 21.76 -31.12 9.77
CA MET A 167 22.74 -31.82 8.96
C MET A 167 23.99 -31.95 9.82
N SER A 168 24.13 -33.12 10.44
CA SER A 168 25.40 -33.63 10.94
C SER A 168 26.38 -33.71 9.77
N SER A 169 27.37 -32.84 9.74
CA SER A 169 28.60 -33.09 9.00
C SER A 169 29.57 -33.82 9.94
N SER A 170 29.69 -35.13 9.75
CA SER A 170 30.90 -35.87 10.14
C SER A 170 31.81 -35.91 8.91
N ASP A 171 33.07 -35.50 9.15
CA ASP A 171 34.30 -35.64 8.35
C ASP A 171 34.35 -35.12 6.90
#